data_AF-A0A1J3EPH7-F1
#
_entry.id   AF-A0A1J3EPH7-F1
#
_cell.length_a   1.000
_cell.length_b   1.000
_cell.length_c   1.000
_cell.angle_alpha   90.00
_cell.angle_beta   90.00
_cell.angle_gamma   90.00
#
_symmetry.space_group_name_H-M   'P 1'
#
loop_
_entity.id
_entity.type
_entity.pdbx_description
1 polymer ?
#
loop_
_entity_poly.entity_id
_entity_poly.type
_entity_poly.pdbx_seq_one_letter_code
_entity_poly.pdbx_strand_id
1 'polypeptide(L)'
;DRSFNCSEEEDMGERKEVRFMLPLSVCCNTCGTYNWCGTRFNGHQEEVIGEIYLGIKSRRFYFKCTNSNCSAEVTFKTDPKNAGFTVESGATRVGLSDEET
;
A
#
# COMPACT_ATOMS: atom_id res chain seq x y z
N ASP A 1 -1.64 -43.17 -9.57
CA ASP A 1 -2.31 -42.46 -8.46
C ASP A 1 -1.35 -41.46 -7.84
N ARG A 2 -1.27 -40.20 -8.27
CA ARG A 2 -2.30 -39.15 -8.34
C ARG A 2 -2.86 -38.79 -6.96
N SER A 3 -2.08 -38.06 -6.18
CA SER A 3 -2.57 -37.17 -5.12
C SER A 3 -1.55 -36.06 -4.89
N PHE A 4 -1.50 -35.11 -5.83
CA PHE A 4 -1.04 -33.75 -5.54
C PHE A 4 -2.15 -33.09 -4.73
N ASN A 5 -2.09 -33.20 -3.40
CA ASN A 5 -2.90 -32.33 -2.56
C ASN A 5 -2.15 -30.99 -2.47
N CYS A 6 -2.32 -30.17 -3.50
CA CYS A 6 -2.02 -28.74 -3.40
C CYS A 6 -3.22 -28.15 -2.68
N SER A 7 -3.08 -28.01 -1.36
CA SER A 7 -4.10 -27.47 -0.47
C SER A 7 -4.68 -26.19 -1.07
N GLU A 8 -5.93 -26.25 -1.47
CA GLU A 8 -6.74 -25.07 -1.80
C GLU A 8 -7.02 -24.37 -0.47
N GLU A 9 -6.09 -23.51 -0.05
CA GLU A 9 -6.31 -22.61 1.07
C GLU A 9 -7.22 -21.48 0.59
N GLU A 10 -8.42 -21.44 1.14
CA GLU A 10 -9.42 -20.41 0.88
C GLU A 10 -8.82 -19.02 1.21
N ASP A 11 -8.71 -18.17 0.19
CA ASP A 11 -8.16 -16.80 0.22
C ASP A 11 -9.01 -15.88 1.13
N MET A 12 -8.92 -16.05 2.44
CA MET A 12 -9.49 -15.15 3.43
C MET A 12 -8.47 -14.04 3.72
N GLY A 13 -8.41 -13.03 2.85
CA GLY A 13 -7.76 -11.74 3.12
C GLY A 13 -6.31 -11.83 3.62
N GLU A 14 -5.48 -12.66 3.00
CA GLU A 14 -4.12 -12.89 3.49
C GLU A 14 -3.25 -11.63 3.36
N ARG A 15 -2.66 -11.21 4.50
CA ARG A 15 -1.68 -10.12 4.57
C ARG A 15 -0.33 -10.62 4.06
N LYS A 16 -0.02 -10.36 2.79
CA LYS A 16 1.22 -10.81 2.13
C LYS A 16 2.37 -9.86 2.38
N GLU A 17 3.53 -10.36 2.78
CA GLU A 17 4.76 -9.56 2.87
C GLU A 17 5.26 -9.22 1.46
N VAL A 18 5.44 -7.93 1.19
CA VAL A 18 5.87 -7.42 -0.11
C VAL A 18 6.96 -6.36 0.04
N ARG A 19 7.80 -6.28 -0.98
CA ARG A 19 8.75 -5.18 -1.15
C ARG A 19 8.26 -4.30 -2.28
N PHE A 20 8.12 -3.00 -2.01
CA PHE A 20 7.61 -2.05 -2.99
C PHE A 20 8.34 -0.72 -2.92
N MET A 21 8.17 0.09 -3.96
CA MET A 21 8.62 1.48 -3.99
C MET A 21 7.42 2.40 -3.80
N LEU A 22 7.60 3.50 -3.07
CA LEU A 22 6.53 4.50 -2.93
C LEU A 22 6.21 5.14 -4.28
N PRO A 23 4.96 5.10 -4.76
CA PRO A 23 4.56 5.74 -6.00
C PRO A 23 4.40 7.26 -5.85
N LEU A 24 4.29 7.76 -4.61
CA LEU A 24 4.12 9.18 -4.30
C LEU A 24 4.94 9.59 -3.07
N SER A 25 5.29 10.86 -3.00
CA SER A 25 5.97 11.43 -1.84
C SER A 25 4.98 11.67 -0.70
N VAL A 26 5.28 11.18 0.50
CA VAL A 26 4.43 11.31 1.68
C VAL A 26 5.21 11.87 2.87
N CYS A 27 4.57 12.74 3.65
CA CYS A 27 5.09 13.22 4.93
C CYS A 27 4.42 12.46 6.06
N CYS A 28 5.20 11.84 6.94
CA CYS A 28 4.66 11.15 8.11
C CYS A 28 4.09 12.16 9.10
N ASN A 29 2.83 11.95 9.51
CA ASN A 29 2.15 12.89 10.42
C ASN A 29 2.70 12.82 11.85
N THR A 30 3.38 11.73 12.23
CA THR A 30 3.90 11.51 13.59
C THR A 30 5.28 12.13 13.81
N CYS A 31 6.19 12.00 12.83
CA CYS A 31 7.57 12.48 12.96
C CYS A 31 7.94 13.60 11.99
N GLY A 32 7.02 13.99 11.09
CA GLY A 32 7.29 15.01 10.07
C GLY A 32 8.36 14.60 9.05
N THR A 33 8.77 13.33 9.03
CA THR A 33 9.79 12.85 8.09
C THR A 33 9.18 12.67 6.71
N TYR A 34 9.87 13.19 5.70
CA TYR A 34 9.49 13.05 4.30
C TYR A 34 10.00 11.74 3.73
N ASN A 35 9.09 10.93 3.20
CA ASN A 35 9.39 9.74 2.43
C ASN A 35 9.16 10.07 0.95
N TRP A 36 10.24 10.12 0.19
CA TRP A 36 10.21 10.50 -1.22
C TRP A 36 9.70 9.36 -2.10
N CYS A 37 9.10 9.71 -3.24
CA CYS A 37 8.77 8.75 -4.29
C CYS A 37 10.02 7.92 -4.68
N GLY A 38 9.82 6.64 -5.02
CA GLY A 38 10.91 5.72 -5.36
C GLY A 38 11.67 5.12 -4.16
N THR A 39 11.39 5.56 -2.93
CA THR A 39 11.97 4.94 -1.73
C THR A 39 11.47 3.50 -1.58
N ARG A 40 12.38 2.55 -1.33
CA ARG A 40 12.06 1.13 -1.16
C ARG A 40 11.64 0.82 0.28
N PHE A 41 10.52 0.13 0.43
CA PHE A 41 10.02 -0.33 1.71
C PHE A 41 9.77 -1.83 1.72
N ASN A 42 9.93 -2.42 2.89
CA ASN A 42 9.30 -3.69 3.23
C ASN A 42 7.97 -3.36 3.89
N GLY A 43 6.92 -4.04 3.48
CA GLY A 43 5.61 -3.84 4.03
C GLY A 43 4.71 -5.02 3.78
N HIS A 44 3.43 -4.81 4.03
CA HIS A 44 2.42 -5.82 3.80
C HIS A 44 1.40 -5.33 2.80
N GLN A 45 0.87 -6.25 2.01
CA GLN A 45 -0.21 -6.02 1.07
C GLN A 45 -1.42 -6.84 1.51
N GLU A 46 -2.58 -6.21 1.51
CA GLU A 46 -3.86 -6.83 1.80
C GLU A 46 -4.84 -6.49 0.66
N GLU A 47 -5.74 -7.42 0.35
CA GLU A 47 -6.83 -7.18 -0.59
C GLU A 47 -8.01 -6.53 0.14
N VAL A 48 -8.51 -5.41 -0.38
CA VAL A 48 -9.70 -4.76 0.18
C VAL A 48 -10.94 -5.49 -0.33
N ILE A 49 -11.57 -6.27 0.55
CA ILE A 49 -12.81 -7.00 0.26
C ILE A 49 -13.94 -5.97 0.05
N GLY A 50 -14.57 -6.01 -1.12
CA GLY A 50 -15.73 -5.16 -1.47
C GLY A 50 -15.44 -3.99 -2.41
N GLU A 51 -14.18 -3.64 -2.65
CA GLU A 51 -13.79 -2.60 -3.62
C GLU A 51 -13.21 -3.22 -4.90
N ILE A 52 -14.07 -3.84 -5.70
CA ILE A 52 -13.73 -4.37 -7.02
C ILE A 52 -14.27 -3.40 -8.08
N TYR A 53 -13.37 -2.80 -8.86
CA TYR A 53 -13.76 -1.94 -9.98
C TYR A 53 -13.36 -2.60 -11.29
N LEU A 54 -14.33 -2.86 -12.17
CA LEU A 54 -14.12 -3.52 -13.48
C LEU A 54 -13.34 -4.85 -13.41
N GLY A 55 -13.47 -5.59 -12.30
CA GLY A 55 -12.73 -6.84 -12.05
C GLY A 55 -11.32 -6.64 -11.49
N ILE A 56 -10.87 -5.40 -11.28
CA ILE A 56 -9.61 -5.08 -10.62
C ILE A 56 -9.86 -4.91 -9.13
N LYS A 57 -9.15 -5.71 -8.33
CA LYS A 57 -9.22 -5.70 -6.86
C LYS A 57 -8.35 -4.59 -6.29
N SER A 58 -8.91 -3.76 -5.41
CA SER A 58 -8.16 -2.72 -4.71
C SER A 58 -7.24 -3.34 -3.66
N ARG A 59 -6.00 -2.85 -3.59
CA ARG A 59 -4.97 -3.37 -2.67
C ARG A 59 -4.59 -2.28 -1.68
N ARG A 60 -4.51 -2.65 -0.41
CA ARG A 60 -4.04 -1.81 0.68
C ARG A 60 -2.63 -2.23 1.05
N PHE A 61 -1.75 -1.25 1.18
CA PHE A 61 -0.37 -1.44 1.56
C PHE A 61 -0.11 -0.81 2.90
N TYR A 62 0.66 -1.51 3.71
CA TYR A 62 1.08 -1.11 5.03
C TYR A 62 2.59 -1.03 5.06
N PHE A 63 3.15 0.10 5.51
CA PHE A 63 4.58 0.23 5.74
C PHE A 63 4.86 1.08 6.96
N LYS A 64 6.07 0.92 7.51
CA LYS A 64 6.55 1.73 8.62
C LYS A 64 7.38 2.89 8.11
N CYS A 65 7.34 4.02 8.82
CA CYS A 65 8.17 5.18 8.50
C CYS A 65 9.67 4.78 8.50
N THR A 66 10.47 5.43 7.64
CA THR A 66 11.94 5.21 7.54
C THR A 66 12.71 5.66 8.79
N ASN A 67 12.12 6.55 9.58
CA ASN A 67 12.77 7.11 10.76
C ASN A 67 12.82 6.05 11.86
N SER A 68 14.03 5.66 12.31
CA SER A 68 14.22 4.65 13.36
C SER A 68 13.54 5.00 14.69
N ASN A 69 13.30 6.29 14.93
CA ASN A 69 12.63 6.79 16.13
C ASN A 69 11.11 6.88 15.96
N CYS A 70 10.58 6.51 14.80
CA CYS A 70 9.16 6.55 14.49
C CYS A 70 8.67 5.17 14.04
N SER A 71 7.86 4.54 14.88
CA SER A 71 7.19 3.27 14.58
C SER A 71 5.79 3.45 13.97
N ALA A 72 5.49 4.64 13.43
CA ALA A 72 4.20 4.92 12.82
C ALA A 72 3.97 4.05 11.58
N GLU A 73 2.81 3.41 11.53
CA GLU A 73 2.33 2.66 10.38
C GLU A 73 1.57 3.61 9.45
N VAL A 74 1.96 3.60 8.19
CA VAL A 74 1.35 4.38 7.12
C VAL A 74 0.64 3.41 6.19
N THR A 75 -0.58 3.78 5.82
CA THR A 75 -1.42 2.96 4.95
C THR A 75 -1.82 3.74 3.71
N PHE A 76 -1.74 3.08 2.57
CA PHE A 76 -2.25 3.62 1.32
C PHE A 76 -2.96 2.53 0.53
N LYS A 77 -3.96 2.96 -0.25
CA LYS A 77 -4.72 2.09 -1.12
C LYS A 77 -4.48 2.46 -2.58
N THR A 78 -4.65 1.46 -3.43
CA THR A 78 -4.68 1.66 -4.88
C THR A 78 -6.12 1.94 -5.30
N ASP A 79 -6.35 3.02 -6.05
CA ASP A 79 -7.66 3.37 -6.59
C ASP A 79 -7.71 3.02 -8.08
N PRO A 80 -8.36 1.89 -8.46
CA PRO A 80 -8.40 1.44 -9.85
C PRO A 80 -9.13 2.40 -10.79
N LYS A 81 -10.01 3.27 -10.26
CA LYS A 81 -10.75 4.27 -11.03
C LYS A 81 -9.86 5.38 -11.59
N ASN A 82 -8.92 5.85 -10.77
CA ASN A 82 -8.07 7.01 -11.09
C ASN A 82 -6.63 6.60 -11.45
N ALA A 83 -6.37 5.29 -11.59
CA ALA A 83 -5.03 4.71 -11.69
C ALA A 83 -4.05 5.29 -10.65
N GLY A 84 -4.60 5.66 -9.49
CA GLY A 84 -3.94 6.48 -8.49
C GLY A 84 -3.73 5.74 -7.18
N PHE A 85 -3.10 6.44 -6.25
CA PHE A 85 -2.89 5.96 -4.90
C PHE A 85 -3.39 7.00 -3.91
N THR A 86 -4.23 6.56 -2.98
CA THR A 86 -4.76 7.39 -1.90
C THR A 86 -4.17 6.95 -0.58
N VAL A 87 -3.66 7.91 0.18
CA VAL A 87 -3.17 7.66 1.54
C VAL A 87 -4.38 7.62 2.47
N GLU A 88 -4.56 6.54 3.21
CA GLU A 88 -5.67 6.39 4.17
C GLU A 88 -5.27 6.90 5.55
N SER A 89 -4.08 6.55 6.05
CA SER A 89 -3.68 6.87 7.42
C SER A 89 -2.16 7.00 7.58
N GLY A 90 -1.74 7.76 8.60
CA GLY A 90 -0.35 7.85 9.06
C GLY A 90 0.56 8.81 8.28
N ALA A 91 0.13 9.29 7.11
CA ALA A 91 0.88 10.27 6.34
C ALA A 91 -0.04 11.19 5.53
N THR A 92 0.53 12.30 5.10
CA THR A 92 -0.10 13.25 4.18
C THR A 92 0.65 13.23 2.85
N ARG A 93 -0.07 13.17 1.73
CA ARG A 93 0.54 13.29 0.41
C ARG A 93 1.17 14.67 0.26
N VAL A 94 2.46 14.70 -0.07
CA VAL A 94 3.17 15.93 -0.39
C VAL A 94 3.09 16.09 -1.90
N GLY A 95 2.16 16.92 -2.35
CA GLY A 95 2.03 17.25 -3.76
C GLY A 95 3.23 18.08 -4.21
N LEU A 96 3.97 17.59 -5.21
CA LEU A 96 4.33 18.51 -6.28
C LEU A 96 3.00 18.80 -6.98
N SER A 97 2.56 20.04 -6.91
CA SER A 97 1.52 20.57 -7.76
C SER A 97 1.98 20.38 -9.20
N ASP A 98 1.51 19.34 -9.87
CA ASP A 98 1.40 19.38 -11.32
C ASP A 98 -0.01 18.88 -11.62
N GLU A 99 -0.76 19.81 -12.22
CA GLU A 99 -2.10 19.74 -12.76
C GLU A 99 -2.55 18.35 -13.22
N GLU A 100 -3.81 18.04 -12.92
CA GLU A 100 -4.65 17.30 -13.85
C GLU A 100 -4.55 17.97 -15.23
N THR A 101 -3.97 17.30 -16.21
CA THR A 101 -4.31 17.50 -17.62
C THR A 101 -4.27 16.17 -18.34
#